data_AF-A0A9E5ED68-F1
#
_entry.id   AF-A0A9E5ED68-F1
#
_cell.length_a   1.000
_cell.length_b   1.000
_cell.length_c   1.000
_cell.angle_alpha   90.00
_cell.angle_beta   90.00
_cell.angle_gamma   90.00
#
_symmetry.space_group_name_H-M   'P 1'
#
loop_
_entity.id
_entity.type
_entity.pdbx_description
1 polymer ?
#
loop_
_entity_poly.entity_id
_entity_poly.type
_entity_poly.pdbx_seq_one_letter_code
_entity_poly.pdbx_strand_id
1 'polypeptide(L)'
;MKLITEEIESVEVITEERNGKKTLYIKGPFLQTEQPNRNKRIYRMPVMEREVKRYTEQYVNKGRALGELGHPDGPTVNLDRVSHKITELYREGNNFIGKAQILSTPMGKIAEALLKEGVMLG
;
A
#
# COMPACT_ATOMS: atom_id res chain seq x y z
N MET A 1 3.06 -1.64 -29.14
CA MET A 1 2.90 -2.27 -27.81
C MET A 1 4.19 -2.02 -27.05
N LYS A 2 4.25 -0.95 -26.24
CA LYS A 2 5.46 -0.61 -25.47
C LYS A 2 5.38 -1.38 -24.16
N LEU A 3 6.21 -2.40 -24.04
CA LEU A 3 6.41 -3.17 -22.82
C LEU A 3 6.80 -2.20 -21.71
N ILE A 4 6.01 -2.19 -20.64
CA ILE A 4 6.20 -1.35 -19.47
C ILE A 4 7.43 -1.93 -18.75
N THR A 5 8.54 -1.22 -18.80
CA THR A 5 9.67 -1.45 -17.89
C THR A 5 9.26 -0.96 -16.51
N GLU A 6 8.87 -1.89 -15.66
CA GLU A 6 8.62 -1.68 -14.23
C GLU A 6 9.95 -1.55 -13.48
N GLU A 7 10.56 -0.37 -13.51
CA GLU A 7 11.43 0.02 -12.38
C GLU A 7 10.49 0.61 -11.32
N ILE A 8 10.18 -0.21 -10.31
CA ILE A 8 9.40 0.22 -9.15
C ILE A 8 10.38 0.58 -8.03
N GLU A 9 10.22 1.83 -7.58
CA GLU A 9 10.85 2.41 -6.42
C GLU A 9 10.74 1.47 -5.20
N SER A 10 11.88 1.21 -4.57
CA SER A 10 12.12 0.44 -3.33
C SER A 10 10.87 0.18 -2.45
N VAL A 11 10.18 -0.94 -2.69
CA VAL A 11 9.26 -1.52 -1.71
C VAL A 11 10.04 -2.51 -0.86
N GLU A 12 10.17 -2.21 0.42
CA GLU A 12 10.83 -3.07 1.40
C GLU A 12 9.84 -4.09 1.94
N VAL A 13 10.19 -5.37 1.81
CA VAL A 13 9.45 -6.46 2.41
C VAL A 13 10.04 -6.77 3.78
N ILE A 14 9.26 -6.56 4.84
CA ILE A 14 9.68 -6.71 6.23
C ILE A 14 8.94 -7.90 6.82
N THR A 15 9.66 -8.89 7.35
CA THR A 15 9.07 -10.01 8.09
C THR A 15 9.30 -9.78 9.58
N GLU A 16 8.22 -9.59 10.34
CA GLU A 16 8.28 -9.49 11.80
C GLU A 16 7.77 -10.78 12.44
N GLU A 17 8.51 -11.33 13.39
CA GLU A 17 8.10 -12.51 14.17
C GLU A 17 7.74 -12.09 15.59
N ARG A 18 6.50 -12.32 15.99
CA ARG A 18 6.05 -12.07 17.37
C ARG A 18 5.30 -13.29 17.88
N ASN A 19 5.75 -13.84 19.02
CA ASN A 19 5.17 -15.04 19.64
C ASN A 19 5.06 -16.24 18.68
N GLY A 20 6.09 -16.48 17.86
CA GLY A 20 6.13 -17.58 16.88
C GLY A 20 5.22 -17.40 15.66
N LYS A 21 4.48 -16.29 15.55
CA LYS A 21 3.68 -15.96 14.38
C LYS A 21 4.43 -14.96 13.50
N LYS A 22 4.86 -15.42 12.32
CA LYS A 22 5.46 -14.58 11.29
C LYS A 22 4.37 -13.71 10.65
N THR A 23 4.59 -12.41 10.63
CA THR A 23 3.73 -11.44 9.99
C THR A 23 4.53 -10.71 8.92
N LEU A 24 4.01 -10.69 7.71
CA LEU A 24 4.64 -10.01 6.57
C LEU A 24 4.11 -8.58 6.46
N TYR A 25 5.02 -7.64 6.27
CA TYR A 25 4.72 -6.24 6.02
C TYR A 25 5.40 -5.78 4.73
N ILE A 26 4.78 -4.84 4.05
CA ILE A 26 5.37 -4.07 2.95
C ILE A 26 5.49 -2.62 3.38
N LYS A 27 6.62 -1.99 3.09
CA LYS A 27 6.89 -0.58 3.37
C LYS A 27 7.41 0.11 2.11
N GLY A 28 6.92 1.30 1.81
CA GLY A 28 7.38 2.05 0.64
C GLY A 28 6.57 3.31 0.37
N PRO A 29 6.89 4.04 -0.71
CA PRO A 29 6.12 5.21 -1.12
C PRO A 29 4.74 4.79 -1.64
N PHE A 30 3.67 5.21 -0.96
CA PHE A 30 2.29 4.93 -1.38
C PHE A 30 1.70 6.09 -2.19
N LEU A 31 2.12 7.33 -1.89
CA LEU A 31 1.65 8.53 -2.58
C LEU A 31 2.83 9.46 -2.84
N GLN A 32 2.84 10.10 -3.99
CA GLN A 32 3.80 11.14 -4.37
C GLN A 32 3.08 12.47 -4.59
N THR A 33 3.71 13.58 -4.23
CA THR A 33 3.16 14.94 -4.38
C THR A 33 4.12 15.86 -5.10
N GLU A 34 3.58 16.97 -5.63
CA GLU A 34 4.35 18.00 -6.37
C GLU A 34 5.07 17.48 -7.62
N GLN A 35 4.79 16.24 -8.03
CA GLN A 35 5.30 15.61 -9.24
C GLN A 35 4.16 15.03 -10.07
N PRO A 36 4.26 15.07 -11.41
CA PRO A 36 3.28 14.43 -12.28
C PRO A 36 3.38 12.91 -12.13
N ASN A 37 2.29 12.27 -11.74
CA ASN A 37 2.23 10.82 -11.73
C ASN A 37 2.15 10.25 -13.16
N ARG A 38 2.17 8.92 -13.29
CA ARG A 38 2.05 8.23 -14.59
C ARG A 38 0.78 8.59 -15.39
N ASN A 39 -0.26 9.05 -14.69
CA ASN A 39 -1.52 9.55 -15.27
C ASN A 39 -1.52 11.06 -15.55
N LYS A 40 -0.35 11.72 -15.51
CA LYS A 40 -0.15 13.16 -15.74
C LYS A 40 -0.92 14.07 -14.76
N ARG A 41 -1.28 13.55 -13.59
CA ARG A 41 -1.93 14.32 -12.51
C ARG A 41 -0.86 14.75 -11.51
N ILE A 42 -0.95 16.00 -11.06
CA ILE A 42 -0.11 16.55 -9.99
C ILE A 42 -0.98 16.73 -8.77
N TYR A 43 -0.60 16.09 -7.67
CA TYR A 43 -1.27 16.25 -6.39
C TYR A 43 -0.49 17.26 -5.54
N ARG A 44 -1.15 18.36 -5.18
CA ARG A 44 -0.54 19.41 -4.34
C ARG A 44 -0.41 18.94 -2.89
N MET A 45 0.73 19.20 -2.28
CA MET A 45 1.07 18.80 -0.92
C MET A 45 0.02 19.24 0.12
N PRO A 46 -0.45 20.52 0.16
CA PRO A 46 -1.41 20.94 1.17
C PRO A 46 -2.75 20.19 1.10
N VAL A 47 -3.15 19.79 -0.12
CA VAL A 47 -4.38 19.02 -0.32
C VAL A 47 -4.16 17.58 0.11
N MET A 48 -3.05 16.96 -0.31
CA MET A 48 -2.73 15.58 0.03
C MET A 48 -2.54 15.40 1.54
N GLU A 49 -1.84 16.31 2.22
CA GLU A 49 -1.62 16.25 3.66
C GLU A 49 -2.94 16.29 4.44
N ARG A 50 -3.90 17.12 4.00
CA ARG A 50 -5.25 17.16 4.59
C ARG A 50 -5.99 15.84 4.41
N GLU A 51 -6.00 15.30 3.19
CA GLU A 51 -6.75 14.06 2.89
C GLU A 51 -6.08 12.83 3.51
N VAL A 52 -4.75 12.76 3.53
CA VAL A 52 -4.00 11.70 4.21
C VAL A 52 -4.26 11.75 5.71
N LYS A 53 -4.21 12.92 6.34
CA LYS A 53 -4.54 13.06 7.77
C LYS A 53 -5.95 12.56 8.08
N ARG A 54 -6.93 12.99 7.29
CA ARG A 54 -8.32 12.52 7.40
C ARG A 54 -8.41 11.00 7.25
N TYR A 55 -7.76 10.44 6.23
CA TYR A 55 -7.75 8.99 5.98
C TYR A 55 -7.12 8.21 7.13
N THR A 56 -5.99 8.70 7.65
CA THR A 56 -5.29 8.11 8.79
C THR A 56 -6.19 8.08 10.04
N GLU A 57 -6.85 9.19 10.37
CA GLU A 57 -7.75 9.26 11.52
C GLU A 57 -9.01 8.40 11.35
N GLN A 58 -9.59 8.36 10.15
CA GLN A 58 -10.85 7.67 9.90
C GLN A 58 -10.68 6.16 9.70
N TYR A 59 -9.58 5.72 9.10
CA TYR A 59 -9.41 4.34 8.64
C TYR A 59 -8.18 3.67 9.25
N VAL A 60 -6.99 4.27 9.15
CA VAL A 60 -5.73 3.63 9.59
C VAL A 60 -5.73 3.42 11.11
N ASN A 61 -5.95 4.48 11.88
CA ASN A 61 -5.97 4.44 13.35
C ASN A 61 -7.10 3.58 13.91
N LYS A 62 -8.18 3.41 13.15
CA LYS A 62 -9.31 2.53 13.51
C LYS A 62 -9.12 1.09 13.03
N GLY A 63 -8.01 0.78 12.35
CA GLY A 63 -7.73 -0.56 11.80
C GLY A 63 -8.66 -0.98 10.67
N ARG A 64 -9.29 -0.04 9.96
CA ARG A 64 -10.25 -0.28 8.87
C ARG A 64 -9.69 0.06 7.48
N ALA A 65 -8.43 0.48 7.40
CA ALA A 65 -7.74 0.75 6.15
C ALA A 65 -7.35 -0.56 5.44
N LEU A 66 -8.34 -1.19 4.78
CA LEU A 66 -8.17 -2.43 4.03
C LEU A 66 -7.87 -2.14 2.56
N GLY A 67 -6.99 -2.96 1.97
CA GLY A 67 -6.65 -2.91 0.56
C GLY A 67 -6.89 -4.26 -0.12
N GLU A 68 -7.25 -4.21 -1.41
CA GLU A 68 -7.53 -5.38 -2.23
C GLU A 68 -6.28 -5.86 -2.98
N LEU A 69 -6.27 -7.13 -3.39
CA LEU A 69 -5.33 -7.61 -4.40
C LEU A 69 -5.83 -7.22 -5.79
N GLY A 70 -5.12 -6.28 -6.41
CA GLY A 70 -5.48 -5.65 -7.69
C GLY A 70 -6.26 -4.35 -7.53
N HIS A 71 -6.48 -3.63 -8.64
CA HIS A 71 -7.21 -2.37 -8.64
C HIS A 71 -8.71 -2.63 -8.87
N PRO A 72 -9.61 -2.26 -7.93
CA PRO A 72 -11.05 -2.33 -8.15
C PRO A 72 -11.49 -1.20 -9.08
N ASP A 73 -12.56 -1.42 -9.85
CA ASP A 73 -13.17 -0.38 -10.69
C ASP A 73 -13.97 0.67 -9.87
N GLY A 74 -14.19 0.40 -8.58
CA GLY A 74 -15.01 1.23 -7.70
C GLY A 74 -14.33 1.60 -6.37
N PRO A 75 -14.88 2.57 -5.63
CA PRO A 75 -14.30 3.08 -4.40
C PRO A 75 -14.59 2.21 -3.17
N THR A 76 -15.45 1.20 -3.30
CA THR A 76 -15.86 0.33 -2.20
C THR A 76 -14.96 -0.88 -2.13
N VAL A 77 -14.42 -1.16 -0.94
CA VAL A 77 -13.57 -2.33 -0.71
C VAL A 77 -14.44 -3.59 -0.73
N ASN A 78 -14.11 -4.52 -1.61
CA ASN A 78 -14.64 -5.88 -1.61
C ASN A 78 -13.89 -6.72 -0.56
N LEU A 79 -14.58 -7.10 0.52
CA LEU A 79 -14.02 -7.87 1.63
C LEU A 79 -13.48 -9.24 1.20
N ASP A 80 -14.02 -9.85 0.14
CA ASP A 80 -13.54 -11.14 -0.38
C ASP A 80 -12.17 -11.00 -1.06
N ARG A 81 -11.84 -9.78 -1.52
CA ARG A 81 -10.61 -9.48 -2.25
C ARG A 81 -9.52 -8.85 -1.38
N VAL A 82 -9.81 -8.59 -0.11
CA VAL A 82 -8.88 -7.94 0.82
C VAL A 82 -7.62 -8.78 0.99
N SER A 83 -6.46 -8.17 0.79
CA SER A 83 -5.15 -8.82 0.90
C SER A 83 -4.26 -8.23 1.98
N HIS A 84 -4.41 -6.93 2.26
CA HIS A 84 -3.56 -6.23 3.19
C HIS A 84 -4.34 -5.16 3.97
N LYS A 85 -3.74 -4.73 5.08
CA LYS A 85 -4.23 -3.64 5.92
C LYS A 85 -3.13 -2.62 6.12
N ILE A 86 -3.39 -1.36 5.81
CA ILE A 86 -2.45 -0.27 6.06
C ILE A 86 -2.40 -0.02 7.56
N THR A 87 -1.20 -0.08 8.13
CA THR A 87 -0.95 0.12 9.57
C THR A 87 -0.36 1.48 9.86
N GLU A 88 0.44 2.03 8.94
CA GLU A 88 1.07 3.34 9.10
C GLU A 88 1.08 4.08 7.77
N LEU A 89 0.93 5.40 7.83
CA LEU A 89 1.07 6.29 6.68
C LEU A 89 1.57 7.64 7.19
N TYR A 90 2.78 8.02 6.78
CA TYR A 90 3.42 9.26 7.23
C TYR A 90 4.13 9.95 6.06
N ARG A 91 4.34 11.26 6.22
CA ARG A 91 5.01 12.09 5.21
C ARG A 91 6.53 12.01 5.36
N GLU A 92 7.22 11.85 4.23
CA GLU A 92 8.67 11.93 4.11
C GLU A 92 9.02 12.78 2.88
N GLY A 93 9.42 14.04 3.12
CA GLY A 93 9.65 15.01 2.03
C GLY A 93 8.37 15.26 1.21
N ASN A 94 8.42 14.89 -0.08
CA ASN A 94 7.31 14.98 -1.03
C ASN A 94 6.53 13.67 -1.20
N ASN A 95 6.90 12.62 -0.47
CA ASN A 95 6.28 11.30 -0.56
C ASN A 95 5.54 10.99 0.74
N PHE A 96 4.56 10.10 0.65
CA PHE A 96 3.95 9.47 1.81
C PHE A 96 4.36 8.02 1.86
N ILE A 97 5.10 7.67 2.90
CA ILE A 97 5.56 6.32 3.15
C ILE A 97 4.47 5.57 3.92
N GLY A 98 4.02 4.47 3.35
CA GLY A 98 3.05 3.56 3.96
C GLY A 98 3.71 2.30 4.48
N LYS A 99 3.14 1.73 5.54
CA LYS A 99 3.39 0.35 5.99
C LYS A 99 2.07 -0.40 5.93
N ALA A 100 2.05 -1.54 5.24
CA ALA A 100 0.89 -2.41 5.17
C ALA A 100 1.22 -3.82 5.63
N GLN A 101 0.35 -4.37 6.47
CA GLN A 101 0.38 -5.74 6.94
C GLN A 101 -0.33 -6.64 5.92
N ILE A 102 0.34 -7.69 5.44
CA ILE A 102 -0.31 -8.73 4.64
C ILE A 102 -1.18 -9.58 5.57
N LEU A 103 -2.44 -9.77 5.19
CA LEU A 103 -3.42 -10.49 5.98
C LEU A 103 -3.42 -11.97 5.61
N SER A 104 -3.89 -12.84 6.51
CA SER A 104 -4.01 -14.28 6.25
C SER A 104 -5.29 -14.65 5.47
N THR A 105 -5.87 -13.71 4.72
CA THR A 105 -7.01 -13.93 3.82
C THR A 105 -6.59 -14.74 2.59
N PRO A 106 -7.53 -15.31 1.80
CA PRO A 106 -7.18 -16.00 0.56
C PRO A 106 -6.32 -15.14 -0.37
N MET A 107 -6.68 -13.87 -0.57
CA MET A 107 -5.90 -12.94 -1.39
C MET A 107 -4.59 -12.51 -0.74
N GLY A 108 -4.56 -12.38 0.59
CA GLY A 108 -3.33 -12.05 1.30
C GLY A 108 -2.30 -13.18 1.24
N LYS A 109 -2.73 -14.45 1.27
CA LYS A 109 -1.85 -15.61 1.04
C LYS A 109 -1.28 -15.64 -0.38
N ILE A 110 -2.07 -15.24 -1.37
CA ILE A 110 -1.58 -15.11 -2.76
C ILE A 110 -0.53 -14.01 -2.83
N ALA A 111 -0.80 -12.84 -2.25
CA ALA A 111 0.16 -11.74 -2.20
C ALA A 111 1.46 -12.15 -1.47
N GLU A 112 1.34 -12.85 -0.33
CA GLU A 112 2.48 -13.39 0.42
C GLU A 112 3.31 -14.37 -0.41
N ALA A 113 2.67 -15.27 -1.16
CA ALA A 113 3.35 -16.21 -2.04
C ALA A 113 4.11 -15.48 -3.15
N LEU A 114 3.48 -14.50 -3.82
CA LEU A 114 4.12 -13.69 -4.85
C LEU A 114 5.35 -12.96 -4.32
N LEU A 115 5.24 -12.30 -3.16
CA LEU A 115 6.35 -11.61 -2.52
C LEU A 115 7.50 -12.57 -2.14
N LYS A 116 7.18 -13.80 -1.71
CA LYS A 116 8.18 -14.84 -1.37
C LYS A 116 8.94 -15.35 -2.59
N GLU A 117 8.28 -15.43 -3.74
CA GLU A 117 8.91 -15.78 -5.03
C GLU A 117 9.70 -14.60 -5.64
N GLY A 118 9.81 -13.47 -4.93
CA GLY A 118 10.56 -12.30 -5.37
C GLY A 118 9.78 -11.39 -6.33
N VAL A 119 8.47 -11.60 -6.49
CA VAL A 119 7.61 -10.71 -7.28
C VAL A 119 7.38 -9.43 -6.49
N MET A 120 7.76 -8.29 -7.08
CA MET A 120 7.43 -6.99 -6.52
C MET A 120 5.98 -6.62 -6.86
N LEU A 121 5.21 -6.23 -5.85
CA LEU A 121 3.85 -5.74 -5.99
C LEU A 121 3.87 -4.21 -5.91
N GLY A 122 3.40 -3.51 -6.94
CA GLY A 122 3.30 -2.04 -6.98
C GLY A 122 2.35 -1.55 -8.08
#